data_AF-A0A530BHB2-F1
#
_entry.id   AF-A0A530BHB2-F1
#
_cell.length_a   1.000
_cell.length_b   1.000
_cell.length_c   1.000
_cell.angle_alpha   90.00
_cell.angle_beta   90.00
_cell.angle_gamma   90.00
#
_symmetry.space_group_name_H-M   'P 1'
#
loop_
_entity.id
_entity.type
_entity.pdbx_description
1 polymer ?
#
loop_
_entity_poly.entity_id
_entity_poly.type
_entity_poly.pdbx_seq_one_letter_code
_entity_poly.pdbx_strand_id
1 'polypeptide(L)'
;MAVEVERGRRAGAARRPPRIVPAFVSRITVPMRRFLGHHIFSSLTRRILFLNLAGLAVLVTGILYLNTFRDGLIDARVESLMTQGEIIAGAIAASATVETDSISIDPEKLLELQAGESLGPGSDQLDNLDFPINPERVAPVLRRLISPTRTRARIYDRDANLLLDSRHLYSRGQILRYDLPPVDDEQPGLVERVEKFIFDFFRNKDLPVYHEQPGGNGAAFPEVVKALTGSPSTIVRVSEQGEQIVSVAVPIQRFRAVLGVLMLSTEGGDIDKIVAAERKAILRVFGVAALVTAILSMLLASTIANP
;
A
#
# COMPACT_ATOMS: atom_id res chain seq x y z
N MET A 1 58.67 -43.35 27.65
CA MET A 1 58.51 -42.74 28.99
C MET A 1 57.58 -41.54 28.80
N ALA A 2 56.48 -41.49 29.57
CA ALA A 2 55.47 -40.41 29.66
C ALA A 2 54.61 -40.16 28.39
N VAL A 3 53.28 -40.39 28.40
CA VAL A 3 52.17 -39.60 29.04
C VAL A 3 51.99 -38.29 28.24
N GLU A 4 50.86 -37.94 27.62
CA GLU A 4 49.47 -37.89 28.10
C GLU A 4 48.52 -37.65 26.91
N VAL A 5 47.35 -38.31 26.89
CA VAL A 5 46.24 -37.99 25.98
C VAL A 5 45.08 -37.54 26.85
N GLU A 6 44.79 -36.24 26.87
CA GLU A 6 43.61 -35.69 27.55
C GLU A 6 42.52 -35.22 26.58
N ARG A 7 41.42 -35.97 26.62
CA ARG A 7 40.01 -35.54 26.76
C ARG A 7 39.49 -34.36 25.93
N GLY A 8 38.68 -34.70 24.93
CA GLY A 8 37.59 -33.87 24.39
C GLY A 8 36.22 -34.53 24.59
N ARG A 9 35.36 -33.89 25.39
CA ARG A 9 33.98 -34.24 25.80
C ARG A 9 33.06 -34.80 24.70
N ARG A 10 32.34 -35.88 25.01
CA ARG A 10 31.06 -36.24 24.37
C ARG A 10 29.93 -35.42 25.00
N ALA A 11 29.29 -34.56 24.22
CA ALA A 11 28.04 -33.89 24.61
C ALA A 11 26.87 -34.87 24.50
N GLY A 12 26.05 -34.93 25.55
CA GLY A 12 24.95 -35.87 25.71
C GLY A 12 23.79 -35.63 24.74
N ALA A 13 23.27 -36.71 24.18
CA ALA A 13 22.01 -36.72 23.45
C ALA A 13 20.84 -36.51 24.43
N ALA A 14 20.21 -35.34 24.35
CA ALA A 14 18.97 -35.06 25.06
C ALA A 14 17.81 -35.86 24.43
N ARG A 15 17.33 -36.90 25.12
CA ARG A 15 16.09 -37.62 24.77
C ARG A 15 14.88 -36.71 25.01
N ARG A 16 14.12 -36.40 23.95
CA ARG A 16 12.80 -35.76 24.04
C ARG A 16 11.76 -36.75 24.62
N PRO A 17 10.87 -36.34 25.54
CA PRO A 17 9.79 -37.20 26.03
C PRO A 17 8.65 -37.33 25.01
N PRO A 18 7.91 -38.45 24.97
CA PRO A 18 6.79 -38.62 24.05
C PRO A 18 5.58 -37.81 24.51
N ARG A 19 4.95 -37.08 23.58
CA ARG A 19 3.68 -36.38 23.81
C ARG A 19 2.56 -37.40 23.98
N ILE A 20 2.04 -37.50 25.20
CA ILE A 20 0.83 -38.26 25.53
C ILE A 20 -0.36 -37.48 24.97
N VAL A 21 -0.99 -38.00 23.91
CA VAL A 21 -2.24 -37.46 23.39
C VAL A 21 -3.38 -38.01 24.25
N PRO A 22 -4.28 -37.19 24.81
CA PRO A 22 -5.33 -37.68 25.70
C PRO A 22 -6.31 -38.61 24.97
N ALA A 23 -6.51 -39.81 25.53
CA ALA A 23 -7.28 -40.93 24.98
C ALA A 23 -8.80 -40.69 24.83
N PHE A 24 -9.29 -39.47 25.06
CA PHE A 24 -10.69 -39.11 24.89
C PHE A 24 -11.04 -38.78 23.43
N VAL A 25 -10.08 -38.28 22.65
CA VAL A 25 -10.28 -37.93 21.23
C VAL A 25 -10.33 -39.17 20.32
N SER A 26 -9.75 -40.29 20.75
CA SER A 26 -9.68 -41.53 19.94
C SER A 26 -10.96 -42.36 19.95
N ARG A 27 -11.90 -42.13 20.88
CA ARG A 27 -13.14 -42.92 20.94
C ARG A 27 -14.26 -42.40 20.03
N ILE A 28 -14.20 -41.12 19.63
CA ILE A 28 -15.18 -40.51 18.72
C ILE A 28 -14.68 -40.54 17.26
N THR A 29 -13.37 -40.62 17.03
CA THR A 29 -12.77 -40.53 15.69
C THR A 29 -12.66 -41.87 14.94
N VAL A 30 -12.76 -43.01 15.63
CA VAL A 30 -12.62 -44.34 15.02
C VAL A 30 -13.85 -44.79 14.21
N PRO A 31 -15.12 -44.62 14.64
CA PRO A 31 -16.26 -44.99 13.81
C PRO A 31 -16.42 -44.08 12.58
N MET A 32 -16.04 -42.80 12.69
CA MET A 32 -16.13 -41.83 11.59
C MET A 32 -15.14 -42.12 10.45
N ARG A 33 -13.94 -42.63 10.77
CA ARG A 33 -12.89 -42.93 9.77
C ARG A 33 -13.23 -44.13 8.88
N ARG A 34 -14.01 -45.10 9.38
CA ARG A 34 -14.45 -46.27 8.60
C ARG A 34 -15.64 -45.97 7.69
N PHE A 35 -16.54 -45.08 8.11
CA PHE A 35 -17.66 -44.60 7.29
C PHE A 35 -17.17 -43.71 6.13
N LEU A 36 -16.27 -42.75 6.39
CA LEU A 36 -15.67 -41.94 5.31
C LEU A 36 -14.84 -42.78 4.32
N GLY A 37 -14.15 -43.82 4.77
CA GLY A 37 -13.24 -44.61 3.92
C GLY A 37 -13.93 -45.38 2.78
N HIS A 38 -15.19 -45.81 2.94
CA HIS A 38 -15.91 -46.59 1.92
C HIS A 38 -16.90 -45.76 1.09
N HIS A 39 -17.38 -44.61 1.59
CA HIS A 39 -18.39 -43.79 0.88
C HIS A 39 -17.80 -42.71 -0.05
N ILE A 40 -16.53 -42.34 0.12
CA ILE A 40 -15.86 -41.34 -0.75
C ILE A 40 -15.51 -41.93 -2.14
N PHE A 41 -15.62 -43.25 -2.35
CA PHE A 41 -15.21 -43.93 -3.59
C PHE A 41 -16.36 -44.49 -4.46
N SER A 42 -17.63 -44.24 -4.12
CA SER A 42 -18.72 -44.54 -5.07
C SER A 42 -18.71 -43.54 -6.23
N SER A 43 -18.75 -44.05 -7.47
CA SER A 43 -18.82 -43.22 -8.68
C SER A 43 -20.04 -42.28 -8.70
N LEU A 44 -21.09 -42.63 -7.96
CA LEU A 44 -22.32 -41.83 -7.83
C LEU A 44 -22.13 -40.63 -6.88
N THR A 45 -21.56 -40.84 -5.68
CA THR A 45 -21.26 -39.77 -4.72
C THR A 45 -20.33 -38.72 -5.32
N ARG A 46 -19.28 -39.16 -6.03
CA ARG A 46 -18.31 -38.25 -6.66
C ARG A 46 -18.96 -37.40 -7.76
N ARG A 47 -19.91 -37.95 -8.52
CA ARG A 47 -20.64 -37.21 -9.56
C ARG A 47 -21.56 -36.15 -8.95
N ILE A 48 -22.34 -36.50 -7.93
CA ILE A 48 -23.23 -35.55 -7.23
C ILE A 48 -22.40 -34.42 -6.59
N LEU A 49 -21.32 -34.78 -5.89
CA LEU A 49 -20.44 -33.82 -5.24
C LEU A 49 -19.78 -32.88 -6.27
N PHE A 50 -19.27 -33.42 -7.38
CA PHE A 50 -18.62 -32.63 -8.42
C PHE A 50 -19.59 -31.62 -9.05
N LEU A 51 -20.81 -32.03 -9.42
CA LEU A 51 -21.79 -31.14 -10.03
C LEU A 51 -22.19 -29.99 -9.08
N ASN A 52 -22.42 -30.30 -7.81
CA ASN A 52 -22.77 -29.29 -6.81
C ASN A 52 -21.62 -28.31 -6.54
N LEU A 53 -20.39 -28.83 -6.36
CA LEU A 53 -19.23 -27.98 -6.15
C LEU A 53 -18.87 -27.16 -7.39
N ALA A 54 -19.08 -27.67 -8.60
CA ALA A 54 -18.88 -26.93 -9.83
C ALA A 54 -19.85 -25.74 -9.93
N GLY A 55 -21.14 -25.95 -9.63
CA GLY A 55 -22.13 -24.86 -9.59
C GLY A 55 -21.75 -23.79 -8.57
N LEU A 56 -21.32 -24.20 -7.37
CA LEU A 56 -20.83 -23.29 -6.34
C LEU A 56 -19.60 -22.52 -6.81
N ALA A 57 -18.63 -23.20 -7.45
CA ALA A 57 -17.41 -22.58 -7.95
C ALA A 57 -17.69 -21.53 -9.03
N VAL A 58 -18.63 -21.79 -9.94
CA VAL A 58 -19.07 -20.81 -10.95
C VAL A 58 -19.68 -19.58 -10.28
N LEU A 59 -20.53 -19.78 -9.27
CA LEU A 59 -21.18 -18.69 -8.56
C LEU A 59 -20.17 -17.83 -7.77
N VAL A 60 -19.21 -18.48 -7.09
CA VAL A 60 -18.10 -17.80 -6.40
C VAL A 60 -17.28 -16.98 -7.39
N THR A 61 -16.87 -17.59 -8.51
CA THR A 61 -16.06 -16.95 -9.55
C THR A 61 -16.80 -15.75 -10.13
N GLY A 62 -18.10 -15.90 -10.42
CA GLY A 62 -18.94 -14.81 -10.93
C GLY A 62 -19.05 -13.66 -9.95
N ILE A 63 -19.27 -13.92 -8.66
CA ILE A 63 -19.31 -12.88 -7.63
C ILE A 63 -17.94 -12.20 -7.47
N LEU A 64 -16.84 -12.96 -7.43
CA LEU A 64 -15.50 -12.39 -7.32
C LEU A 64 -15.12 -11.52 -8.52
N TYR A 65 -15.60 -11.89 -9.72
CA TYR A 65 -15.40 -11.14 -10.96
C TYR A 65 -16.25 -9.86 -11.01
N LEU A 66 -17.53 -9.94 -10.62
CA LEU A 66 -18.46 -8.82 -10.66
C LEU A 66 -18.31 -7.85 -9.48
N ASN A 67 -17.45 -8.16 -8.50
CA ASN A 67 -17.27 -7.32 -7.33
C ASN A 67 -16.56 -6.01 -7.70
N THR A 68 -17.32 -5.02 -8.17
CA THR A 68 -16.90 -3.66 -8.55
C THR A 68 -16.48 -2.79 -7.36
N PHE A 69 -16.47 -3.32 -6.14
CA PHE A 69 -16.04 -2.60 -4.92
C PHE A 69 -14.67 -1.94 -5.04
N ARG A 70 -13.79 -2.47 -5.91
CA ARG A 70 -12.47 -1.90 -6.15
C ARG A 70 -12.51 -0.49 -6.74
N ASP A 71 -13.43 -0.20 -7.66
CA ASP A 71 -13.43 1.09 -8.35
C ASP A 71 -13.86 2.22 -7.41
N GLY A 72 -14.87 1.98 -6.56
CA GLY A 72 -15.33 2.96 -5.56
C GLY A 72 -14.30 3.27 -4.47
N LEU A 73 -13.48 2.30 -4.05
CA LEU A 73 -12.43 2.53 -3.03
C LEU A 73 -11.27 3.37 -3.56
N ILE A 74 -10.89 3.16 -4.83
CA ILE A 74 -9.85 3.96 -5.48
C ILE A 74 -10.34 5.39 -5.65
N ASP A 75 -11.57 5.57 -6.15
CA ASP A 75 -12.16 6.90 -6.35
C ASP A 75 -12.31 7.65 -5.02
N ALA A 76 -12.84 6.99 -3.98
CA ALA A 76 -12.92 7.58 -2.63
C ALA A 76 -11.55 7.95 -2.08
N ARG A 77 -10.51 7.15 -2.38
CA ARG A 77 -9.14 7.45 -1.95
C ARG A 77 -8.57 8.63 -2.72
N VAL A 78 -8.80 8.71 -4.02
CA VAL A 78 -8.41 9.84 -4.87
C VAL A 78 -9.06 11.13 -4.36
N GLU A 79 -10.37 11.12 -4.11
CA GLU A 79 -11.13 12.26 -3.61
C GLU A 79 -10.65 12.70 -2.21
N SER A 80 -10.40 11.74 -1.33
CA SER A 80 -9.86 12.01 0.01
C SER A 80 -8.47 12.67 -0.06
N LEU A 81 -7.57 12.14 -0.89
CA LEU A 81 -6.23 12.69 -1.08
C LEU A 81 -6.26 14.05 -1.77
N MET A 82 -7.19 14.27 -2.71
CA MET A 82 -7.38 15.56 -3.35
C MET A 82 -7.79 16.62 -2.33
N THR A 83 -8.84 16.35 -1.57
CA THR A 83 -9.34 17.26 -0.53
C THR A 83 -8.26 17.55 0.51
N GLN A 84 -7.54 16.53 0.97
CA GLN A 84 -6.42 16.70 1.89
C GLN A 84 -5.29 17.53 1.28
N GLY A 85 -4.95 17.25 0.02
CA GLY A 85 -3.91 17.96 -0.73
C GLY A 85 -4.23 19.44 -0.89
N GLU A 86 -5.47 19.80 -1.19
CA GLU A 86 -5.93 21.19 -1.29
C GLU A 86 -5.82 21.93 0.04
N ILE A 87 -6.25 21.30 1.14
CA ILE A 87 -6.14 21.89 2.48
C ILE A 87 -4.67 22.09 2.87
N ILE A 88 -3.81 21.09 2.63
CA ILE A 88 -2.39 21.17 2.96
C ILE A 88 -1.68 22.20 2.07
N ALA A 89 -1.95 22.20 0.76
CA ALA A 89 -1.37 23.16 -0.17
C ALA A 89 -1.78 24.60 0.17
N GLY A 90 -3.04 24.82 0.54
CA GLY A 90 -3.52 26.11 1.03
C GLY A 90 -2.84 26.55 2.32
N ALA A 91 -2.63 25.63 3.27
CA ALA A 91 -1.89 25.92 4.51
C ALA A 91 -0.41 26.24 4.25
N ILE A 92 0.24 25.53 3.32
CA ILE A 92 1.61 25.80 2.90
C ILE A 92 1.71 27.18 2.23
N ALA A 93 0.80 27.48 1.31
CA ALA A 93 0.74 28.78 0.62
C ALA A 93 0.56 29.95 1.61
N ALA A 94 -0.18 29.75 2.71
CA ALA A 94 -0.33 30.73 3.77
C ALA A 94 0.93 30.88 4.66
N SER A 95 1.74 29.83 4.82
CA SER A 95 2.95 29.86 5.66
C SER A 95 4.20 30.37 4.94
N ALA A 96 4.22 30.36 3.60
CA ALA A 96 5.37 30.72 2.77
C ALA A 96 5.66 32.24 2.70
N THR A 97 4.96 33.08 3.46
CA THR A 97 4.78 34.50 3.10
C THR A 97 5.46 35.49 4.04
N VAL A 98 6.23 35.01 5.00
CA VAL A 98 6.79 35.90 6.04
C VAL A 98 8.07 36.61 5.57
N GLU A 99 8.62 36.28 4.39
CA GLU A 99 9.81 36.97 3.84
C GLU A 99 9.49 37.96 2.71
N THR A 100 8.25 38.05 2.22
CA THR A 100 7.88 39.12 1.26
C THR A 100 7.76 40.50 1.94
N ASP A 101 7.79 40.57 3.28
CA ASP A 101 7.82 41.85 4.03
C ASP A 101 9.21 42.51 4.04
N SER A 102 10.24 41.89 3.44
CA SER A 102 11.51 42.57 3.17
C SER A 102 11.55 43.13 1.74
N ILE A 103 10.53 43.89 1.35
CA ILE A 103 10.73 44.90 0.30
C ILE A 103 11.52 46.03 0.97
N SER A 104 12.82 45.81 1.17
CA SER A 104 13.76 46.86 1.55
C SER A 104 13.94 47.75 0.34
N ILE A 105 13.10 48.77 0.22
CA ILE A 105 13.31 49.83 -0.76
C ILE A 105 14.51 50.62 -0.26
N ASP A 106 15.68 50.41 -0.86
CA ASP A 106 16.87 51.21 -0.55
C ASP A 106 16.58 52.68 -0.93
N PRO A 107 16.49 53.60 0.04
CA PRO A 107 16.14 55.00 -0.21
C PRO A 107 17.21 55.72 -1.04
N GLU A 108 18.43 55.20 -1.06
CA GLU A 108 19.52 55.70 -1.90
C GLU A 108 19.24 55.45 -3.39
N LYS A 109 18.70 54.28 -3.77
CA LYS A 109 18.28 54.02 -5.15
C LYS A 109 17.11 54.88 -5.61
N LEU A 110 16.23 55.29 -4.69
CA LEU A 110 15.15 56.25 -4.99
C LEU A 110 15.69 57.66 -5.28
N LEU A 111 16.83 58.03 -4.67
CA LEU A 111 17.48 59.32 -4.84
C LEU A 111 18.35 59.37 -6.11
N GLU A 112 18.77 58.21 -6.62
CA GLU A 112 19.53 58.09 -7.88
C GLU A 112 18.65 58.21 -9.13
N LEU A 113 17.33 58.02 -9.02
CA LEU A 113 16.39 58.15 -10.13
C LEU A 113 16.31 59.61 -10.59
N GLN A 114 16.81 59.89 -11.80
CA GLN A 114 16.62 61.20 -12.42
C GLN A 114 15.17 61.38 -12.90
N ALA A 115 14.70 62.63 -12.96
CA ALA A 115 13.33 62.95 -13.36
C ALA A 115 12.99 62.38 -14.75
N GLY A 116 12.20 61.29 -14.78
CA GLY A 116 11.83 60.58 -16.00
C GLY A 116 12.19 59.09 -16.02
N GLU A 117 13.00 58.61 -15.07
CA GLU A 117 13.24 57.18 -14.89
C GLU A 117 12.17 56.54 -14.00
N SER A 118 11.60 55.45 -14.48
CA SER A 118 10.76 54.57 -13.68
C SER A 118 11.54 53.31 -13.31
N LEU A 119 11.36 52.83 -12.08
CA LEU A 119 11.68 51.47 -11.73
C LEU A 119 10.77 50.54 -12.54
N GLY A 120 11.22 50.10 -13.71
CA GLY A 120 10.69 48.89 -14.33
C GLY A 120 10.95 47.70 -13.41
N PRO A 121 10.07 46.68 -13.35
CA PRO A 121 10.32 45.48 -12.56
C PRO A 121 11.67 44.88 -12.97
N GLY A 122 12.69 45.06 -12.12
CA GLY A 122 14.06 44.66 -12.40
C GLY A 122 14.19 43.15 -12.44
N SER A 123 15.04 42.64 -13.33
CA SER A 123 15.41 41.22 -13.42
C SER A 123 15.91 40.66 -12.08
N ASP A 124 16.64 41.45 -11.29
CA ASP A 124 17.13 41.05 -9.95
C ASP A 124 16.00 40.77 -8.95
N GLN A 125 14.83 41.39 -9.15
CA GLN A 125 13.64 41.15 -8.33
C GLN A 125 12.91 39.87 -8.74
N LEU A 126 13.18 39.33 -9.93
CA LEU A 126 12.75 37.99 -10.34
C LEU A 126 13.75 36.91 -9.88
N ASP A 127 15.04 37.22 -9.82
CA ASP A 127 16.08 36.26 -9.37
C ASP A 127 16.04 36.02 -7.85
N ASN A 128 15.62 37.00 -7.04
CA ASN A 128 15.34 36.83 -5.60
C ASN A 128 13.96 36.21 -5.29
N LEU A 129 13.18 35.82 -6.32
CA LEU A 129 11.97 34.99 -6.17
C LEU A 129 12.30 33.49 -6.25
N ASP A 130 13.57 33.12 -6.09
CA ASP A 130 14.01 31.74 -5.97
C ASP A 130 13.44 31.14 -4.66
N PHE A 131 12.27 30.56 -4.84
CA PHE A 131 11.45 29.80 -3.91
C PHE A 131 10.98 30.43 -2.57
N PRO A 132 9.76 30.99 -2.51
CA PRO A 132 9.20 31.55 -1.25
C PRO A 132 8.87 30.51 -0.17
N ILE A 133 8.96 29.20 -0.45
CA ILE A 133 8.59 28.18 0.54
C ILE A 133 9.83 27.68 1.27
N ASN A 134 10.09 28.24 2.45
CA ASN A 134 11.18 27.81 3.31
C ASN A 134 10.90 26.38 3.88
N PRO A 135 11.74 25.36 3.58
CA PRO A 135 11.51 23.98 3.99
C PRO A 135 11.51 23.80 5.51
N GLU A 136 12.22 24.65 6.26
CA GLU A 136 12.29 24.60 7.72
C GLU A 136 10.95 24.97 8.37
N ARG A 137 10.18 25.85 7.72
CA ARG A 137 8.85 26.29 8.19
C ARG A 137 7.75 25.33 7.78
N VAL A 138 7.88 24.70 6.60
CA VAL A 138 6.86 23.79 6.08
C VAL A 138 6.99 22.37 6.61
N ALA A 139 8.22 21.90 6.90
CA ALA A 139 8.44 20.56 7.42
C ALA A 139 7.63 20.22 8.70
N PRO A 140 7.54 21.10 9.72
CA PRO A 140 6.73 20.82 10.93
C PRO A 140 5.23 20.75 10.64
N VAL A 141 4.72 21.61 9.77
CA VAL A 141 3.30 21.63 9.37
C VAL A 141 2.96 20.34 8.63
N LEU A 142 3.78 20.01 7.63
CA LEU A 142 3.60 18.84 6.80
C LEU A 142 3.68 17.56 7.64
N ARG A 143 4.63 17.46 8.58
CA ARG A 143 4.73 16.34 9.54
C ARG A 143 3.43 16.12 10.33
N ARG A 144 2.78 17.19 10.81
CA ARG A 144 1.52 17.08 11.58
C ARG A 144 0.35 16.59 10.73
N LEU A 145 0.31 16.98 9.46
CA LEU A 145 -0.81 16.68 8.56
C LEU A 145 -0.72 15.30 7.92
N ILE A 146 0.49 14.75 7.73
CA ILE A 146 0.70 13.44 7.09
C ILE A 146 0.87 12.28 8.07
N SER A 147 1.32 12.55 9.30
CA SER A 147 1.57 11.49 10.29
C SER A 147 0.35 10.60 10.57
N PRO A 148 -0.90 11.12 10.59
CA PRO A 148 -2.08 10.28 10.81
C PRO A 148 -2.53 9.50 9.57
N THR A 149 -2.10 9.89 8.37
CA THR A 149 -2.75 9.48 7.12
C THR A 149 -2.00 8.39 6.34
N ARG A 150 -0.82 7.97 6.81
CA ARG A 150 0.08 7.01 6.11
C ARG A 150 0.28 7.40 4.63
N THR A 151 0.46 8.69 4.39
CA THR A 151 0.69 9.24 3.06
C THR A 151 2.12 9.76 2.98
N ARG A 152 2.77 9.48 1.84
CA ARG A 152 4.04 10.10 1.50
C ARG A 152 3.76 11.40 0.78
N ALA A 153 4.33 12.49 1.28
CA ALA A 153 4.17 13.82 0.73
C ALA A 153 5.51 14.34 0.22
N ARG A 154 5.50 14.85 -1.00
CA ARG A 154 6.64 15.47 -1.65
C ARG A 154 6.26 16.89 -2.06
N ILE A 155 7.15 17.84 -1.84
CA ILE A 155 7.01 19.20 -2.33
C ILE A 155 8.03 19.41 -3.43
N TYR A 156 7.55 19.88 -4.58
CA TYR A 156 8.36 20.27 -5.71
C TYR A 156 8.31 21.78 -5.91
N ASP A 157 9.41 22.32 -6.41
CA ASP A 157 9.47 23.72 -6.84
C ASP A 157 8.77 23.97 -8.19
N ARG A 158 8.90 25.18 -8.73
CA ARG A 158 8.36 25.56 -10.05
C ARG A 158 9.03 24.83 -11.21
N ASP A 159 10.28 24.45 -11.04
CA ASP A 159 11.12 23.75 -12.02
C ASP A 159 11.04 22.21 -11.83
N ALA A 160 10.13 21.75 -10.97
CA ALA A 160 9.92 20.37 -10.59
C ALA A 160 11.10 19.73 -9.82
N ASN A 161 12.02 20.49 -9.24
CA ASN A 161 13.01 19.93 -8.32
C ASN A 161 12.36 19.57 -6.98
N LEU A 162 12.81 18.45 -6.40
CA LEU A 162 12.32 17.98 -5.10
C LEU A 162 12.95 18.81 -3.97
N LEU A 163 12.11 19.42 -3.16
CA LEU A 163 12.56 20.23 -2.03
C LEU A 163 12.42 19.51 -0.71
N LEU A 164 11.35 18.73 -0.58
CA LEU A 164 11.01 18.07 0.66
C LEU A 164 10.29 16.77 0.37
N ASP A 165 10.74 15.70 1.03
CA ASP A 165 10.12 14.38 0.98
C ASP A 165 9.90 13.89 2.40
N SER A 166 8.64 13.58 2.73
CA SER A 166 8.28 13.10 4.05
C SER A 166 8.98 11.82 4.46
N ARG A 167 9.37 10.95 3.53
CA ARG A 167 10.11 9.72 3.84
C ARG A 167 11.41 10.00 4.58
N HIS A 168 12.09 11.09 4.23
CA HIS A 168 13.37 11.50 4.82
C HIS A 168 13.20 12.43 6.02
N LEU A 169 12.02 13.05 6.19
CA LEU A 169 11.74 13.92 7.34
C LEU A 169 11.76 13.17 8.69
N TYR A 170 11.46 11.87 8.69
CA TYR A 170 11.52 11.01 9.88
C TYR A 170 12.93 10.51 10.21
N SER A 171 13.88 10.61 9.27
CA SER A 171 15.22 10.01 9.38
C SER A 171 16.29 10.94 9.92
N ARG A 172 15.93 12.12 10.47
CA ARG A 172 16.90 13.01 11.12
C ARG A 172 17.52 12.34 12.35
N GLY A 173 18.65 11.65 12.14
CA GLY A 173 19.64 11.35 13.17
C GLY A 173 19.96 9.88 13.46
N GLN A 174 19.20 8.90 12.96
CA GLN A 174 19.55 7.49 13.17
C GLN A 174 19.25 6.67 11.92
N ILE A 175 20.31 6.38 11.15
CA ILE A 175 20.32 5.26 10.20
C ILE A 175 20.35 4.01 11.08
N LEU A 176 19.18 3.60 11.57
CA LEU A 176 19.06 2.33 12.28
C LEU A 176 19.20 1.24 11.23
N ARG A 177 20.43 0.74 11.10
CA ARG A 177 20.72 -0.49 10.37
C ARG A 177 20.15 -1.63 11.22
N TYR A 178 18.87 -1.88 11.04
CA TYR A 178 18.28 -3.10 11.56
C TYR A 178 18.88 -4.24 10.75
N ASP A 179 19.62 -5.13 11.41
CA ASP A 179 19.83 -6.45 10.85
C ASP A 179 18.43 -7.06 10.73
N LEU A 180 17.96 -7.16 9.49
CA LEU A 180 16.70 -7.79 9.17
C LEU A 180 16.76 -9.19 9.78
N PRO A 181 15.75 -9.58 10.59
CA PRO A 181 15.59 -10.98 10.96
C PRO A 181 15.69 -11.80 9.66
N PRO A 182 16.41 -12.94 9.67
CA PRO A 182 16.40 -13.83 8.52
C PRO A 182 14.93 -14.06 8.15
N VAL A 183 14.63 -13.94 6.86
CA VAL A 183 13.28 -14.20 6.35
C VAL A 183 12.97 -15.63 6.76
N ASP A 184 12.12 -15.80 7.77
CA ASP A 184 11.58 -17.11 8.08
C ASP A 184 10.78 -17.50 6.84
N ASP A 185 11.33 -18.42 6.06
CA ASP A 185 10.63 -19.09 4.96
C ASP A 185 9.55 -20.00 5.57
N GLU A 186 8.57 -19.40 6.27
CA GLU A 186 7.30 -20.05 6.54
C GLU A 186 6.64 -20.24 5.18
N GLN A 187 6.88 -21.41 4.58
CA GLN A 187 6.27 -21.77 3.31
C GLN A 187 4.76 -21.59 3.47
N PRO A 188 4.13 -20.77 2.62
CA PRO A 188 2.71 -20.47 2.77
C PRO A 188 1.94 -21.78 2.77
N GLY A 189 1.04 -21.92 3.74
CA GLY A 189 0.20 -23.11 3.86
C GLY A 189 -0.58 -23.36 2.56
N LEU A 190 -1.06 -24.58 2.34
CA LEU A 190 -1.84 -24.90 1.13
C LEU A 190 -3.03 -23.96 0.92
N VAL A 191 -3.67 -23.55 2.01
CA VAL A 191 -4.79 -22.58 2.00
C VAL A 191 -4.32 -21.21 1.52
N GLU A 192 -3.19 -20.73 2.02
CA GLU A 192 -2.64 -19.42 1.68
C GLU A 192 -2.16 -19.35 0.23
N ARG A 193 -1.63 -20.46 -0.30
CA ARG A 193 -1.26 -20.56 -1.72
C ARG A 193 -2.47 -20.50 -2.64
N VAL A 194 -3.55 -21.19 -2.29
CA VAL A 194 -4.81 -21.16 -3.04
C VAL A 194 -5.43 -19.76 -2.95
N GLU A 195 -5.44 -19.17 -1.76
CA GLU A 195 -5.90 -17.80 -1.51
C GLU A 195 -5.15 -16.81 -2.40
N LYS A 196 -3.80 -16.86 -2.40
CA LYS A 196 -2.95 -16.01 -3.25
C LYS A 196 -3.21 -16.22 -4.75
N PHE A 197 -3.33 -17.46 -5.20
CA PHE A 197 -3.62 -17.76 -6.60
C PHE A 197 -4.96 -17.17 -7.06
N ILE A 198 -6.00 -17.31 -6.24
CA ILE A 198 -7.32 -16.73 -6.51
C ILE A 198 -7.20 -15.20 -6.57
N PHE A 199 -6.53 -14.58 -5.60
CA PHE A 199 -6.34 -13.13 -5.56
C PHE A 199 -5.60 -12.56 -6.76
N ASP A 200 -4.48 -13.18 -7.13
CA ASP A 200 -3.64 -12.74 -8.26
C ASP A 200 -4.36 -12.92 -9.60
N PHE A 201 -5.22 -13.93 -9.72
CA PHE A 201 -6.03 -14.16 -10.93
C PHE A 201 -7.03 -13.02 -11.19
N PHE A 202 -7.59 -12.45 -10.12
CA PHE A 202 -8.58 -11.36 -10.21
C PHE A 202 -7.99 -9.95 -10.00
N ARG A 203 -6.66 -9.78 -10.10
CA ARG A 203 -6.01 -8.47 -10.04
C ARG A 203 -5.90 -7.90 -11.47
N ASN A 204 -6.48 -6.71 -11.72
CA ASN A 204 -6.30 -6.03 -13.01
C ASN A 204 -4.81 -5.74 -13.23
N LYS A 205 -4.29 -6.13 -14.39
CA LYS A 205 -2.87 -5.98 -14.77
C LYS A 205 -2.59 -4.71 -15.60
N ASP A 206 -3.61 -3.90 -15.87
CA ASP A 206 -3.52 -2.84 -16.89
C ASP A 206 -3.06 -1.48 -16.34
N LEU A 207 -2.47 -1.44 -15.14
CA LEU A 207 -1.99 -0.20 -14.54
C LEU A 207 -0.52 0.07 -14.89
N PRO A 208 -0.13 1.32 -15.19
CA PRO A 208 1.26 1.68 -15.45
C PRO A 208 2.15 1.45 -14.22
N VAL A 209 3.36 0.96 -14.44
CA VAL A 209 4.32 0.66 -13.36
C VAL A 209 4.97 1.95 -12.86
N TYR A 210 4.96 2.13 -11.55
CA TYR A 210 5.63 3.23 -10.86
C TYR A 210 7.15 2.98 -10.82
N HIS A 211 7.93 3.95 -11.29
CA HIS A 211 9.39 3.92 -11.25
C HIS A 211 9.88 5.11 -10.40
N GLU A 212 10.72 4.87 -9.39
CA GLU A 212 11.39 5.96 -8.67
C GLU A 212 12.55 6.50 -9.51
N GLN A 213 12.44 7.74 -10.00
CA GLN A 213 13.53 8.38 -10.73
C GLN A 213 14.66 8.77 -9.76
N PRO A 214 15.93 8.38 -10.02
CA PRO A 214 17.07 8.80 -9.21
C PRO A 214 17.15 10.33 -9.16
N GLY A 215 17.37 10.90 -7.96
CA GLY A 215 17.42 12.35 -7.75
C GLY A 215 16.07 13.02 -7.52
N GLY A 216 14.95 12.28 -7.61
CA GLY A 216 13.64 12.77 -7.18
C GLY A 216 13.04 13.87 -8.06
N ASN A 217 13.49 14.04 -9.30
CA ASN A 217 12.95 15.08 -10.19
C ASN A 217 11.44 14.85 -10.45
N GLY A 218 10.65 15.87 -10.14
CA GLY A 218 9.20 15.95 -10.32
C GLY A 218 8.76 15.90 -11.78
N ALA A 219 9.62 16.24 -12.74
CA ALA A 219 9.32 16.25 -14.16
C ALA A 219 9.04 14.84 -14.73
N ALA A 220 9.50 13.79 -14.06
CA ALA A 220 9.15 12.40 -14.41
C ALA A 220 7.68 12.05 -14.10
N PHE A 221 7.00 12.88 -13.31
CA PHE A 221 5.62 12.66 -12.89
C PHE A 221 4.67 13.60 -13.66
N PRO A 222 3.91 13.08 -14.65
CA PRO A 222 2.98 13.90 -15.44
C PRO A 222 1.93 14.63 -14.58
N GLU A 223 1.54 14.06 -13.44
CA GLU A 223 0.65 14.70 -12.48
C GLU A 223 1.27 15.96 -11.85
N VAL A 224 2.58 15.97 -11.62
CA VAL A 224 3.30 17.14 -11.09
C VAL A 224 3.38 18.22 -12.16
N VAL A 225 3.75 17.85 -13.39
CA VAL A 225 3.84 18.79 -14.52
C VAL A 225 2.47 19.42 -14.80
N LYS A 226 1.39 18.64 -14.77
CA LYS A 226 0.02 19.15 -14.93
C LYS A 226 -0.40 20.03 -13.74
N ALA A 227 -0.02 19.67 -12.51
CA ALA A 227 -0.27 20.52 -11.35
C ALA A 227 0.47 21.86 -11.44
N LEU A 228 1.68 21.90 -11.99
CA LEU A 228 2.43 23.16 -12.20
C LEU A 228 1.70 24.15 -13.12
N THR A 229 0.82 23.69 -14.01
CA THR A 229 -0.04 24.58 -14.81
C THR A 229 -1.19 25.20 -14.01
N GLY A 230 -1.32 24.83 -12.73
CA GLY A 230 -2.28 25.38 -11.79
C GLY A 230 -3.58 24.61 -11.63
N SER A 231 -3.66 23.38 -12.14
CA SER A 231 -4.84 22.50 -11.96
C SER A 231 -4.42 21.20 -11.27
N PRO A 232 -5.12 20.75 -10.22
CA PRO A 232 -4.81 19.46 -9.60
C PRO A 232 -4.85 18.30 -10.59
N SER A 233 -4.01 17.29 -10.37
CA SER A 233 -3.92 16.10 -11.21
C SER A 233 -3.74 14.84 -10.40
N THR A 234 -4.29 13.74 -10.88
CA THR A 234 -4.25 12.44 -10.20
C THR A 234 -3.80 11.38 -11.18
N ILE A 235 -3.15 10.33 -10.67
CA ILE A 235 -2.82 9.14 -11.44
C ILE A 235 -2.69 7.94 -10.51
N VAL A 236 -3.16 6.79 -11.00
CA VAL A 236 -3.07 5.50 -10.31
C VAL A 236 -2.02 4.66 -11.01
N ARG A 237 -1.09 4.11 -10.23
CA ARG A 237 0.01 3.28 -10.71
C ARG A 237 0.13 2.01 -9.88
N VAL A 238 0.98 1.09 -10.33
CA VAL A 238 1.33 -0.12 -9.59
C VAL A 238 2.83 -0.13 -9.27
N SER A 239 3.17 -0.42 -8.01
CA SER A 239 4.55 -0.63 -7.56
C SER A 239 5.20 -1.83 -8.26
N GLU A 240 6.53 -1.94 -8.23
CA GLU A 240 7.25 -3.14 -8.68
C GLU A 240 6.75 -4.43 -7.99
N GLN A 241 6.24 -4.30 -6.76
CA GLN A 241 5.68 -5.40 -5.96
C GLN A 241 4.23 -5.76 -6.34
N GLY A 242 3.63 -5.04 -7.29
CA GLY A 242 2.25 -5.28 -7.73
C GLY A 242 1.18 -4.60 -6.87
N GLU A 243 1.58 -3.66 -6.03
CA GLU A 243 0.71 -2.90 -5.12
C GLU A 243 0.17 -1.63 -5.79
N GLN A 244 -1.11 -1.33 -5.59
CA GLN A 244 -1.70 -0.11 -6.15
C GLN A 244 -1.28 1.14 -5.36
N ILE A 245 -0.79 2.15 -6.08
CA ILE A 245 -0.39 3.45 -5.54
C ILE A 245 -1.24 4.53 -6.20
N VAL A 246 -1.89 5.34 -5.37
CA VAL A 246 -2.61 6.54 -5.82
C VAL A 246 -1.71 7.74 -5.56
N SER A 247 -1.48 8.53 -6.59
CA SER A 247 -0.75 9.80 -6.50
C SER A 247 -1.65 10.97 -6.90
N VAL A 248 -1.65 12.00 -6.08
CA VAL A 248 -2.42 13.23 -6.26
C VAL A 248 -1.46 14.42 -6.13
N ALA A 249 -1.40 15.23 -7.17
CA ALA A 249 -0.60 16.44 -7.23
C ALA A 249 -1.51 17.67 -7.19
N VAL A 250 -1.26 18.55 -6.23
CA VAL A 250 -2.04 19.77 -5.99
C VAL A 250 -1.10 20.98 -6.08
N PRO A 251 -1.45 22.01 -6.86
CA PRO A 251 -0.64 23.20 -6.95
C PRO A 251 -0.68 24.01 -5.65
N ILE A 252 0.48 24.47 -5.20
CA ILE A 252 0.60 25.42 -4.11
C ILE A 252 0.48 26.81 -4.73
N GLN A 253 -0.70 27.42 -4.64
CA GLN A 253 -0.99 28.70 -5.29
C GLN A 253 -1.20 29.82 -4.29
N ARG A 254 -0.69 31.01 -4.62
CA ARG A 254 -0.98 32.25 -3.89
C ARG A 254 -1.14 33.40 -4.87
N PHE A 255 -2.17 34.23 -4.70
CA PHE A 255 -2.45 35.37 -5.57
C PHE A 255 -2.44 35.02 -7.08
N ARG A 256 -2.97 33.84 -7.44
CA ARG A 256 -2.98 33.29 -8.80
C ARG A 256 -1.61 32.90 -9.39
N ALA A 257 -0.53 32.98 -8.61
CA ALA A 257 0.77 32.43 -8.99
C ALA A 257 0.96 31.03 -8.40
N VAL A 258 1.44 30.09 -9.21
CA VAL A 258 1.85 28.76 -8.75
C VAL A 258 3.23 28.89 -8.14
N LEU A 259 3.38 28.56 -6.85
CA LEU A 259 4.65 28.59 -6.13
C LEU A 259 5.39 27.25 -6.21
N GLY A 260 4.67 26.14 -6.38
CA GLY A 260 5.21 24.79 -6.45
C GLY A 260 4.08 23.77 -6.45
N VAL A 261 4.40 22.49 -6.21
CA VAL A 261 3.41 21.40 -6.19
C VAL A 261 3.59 20.54 -4.95
N LEU A 262 2.48 20.23 -4.29
CA LEU A 262 2.39 19.19 -3.28
C LEU A 262 1.91 17.90 -3.95
N MET A 263 2.73 16.85 -3.92
CA MET A 263 2.35 15.51 -4.33
C MET A 263 2.13 14.64 -3.11
N LEU A 264 0.91 14.10 -2.97
CA LEU A 264 0.57 13.08 -2.00
C LEU A 264 0.50 11.72 -2.70
N SER A 265 1.08 10.71 -2.07
CA SER A 265 1.04 9.33 -2.55
C SER A 265 0.70 8.38 -1.41
N THR A 266 -0.09 7.34 -1.71
CA THR A 266 -0.36 6.28 -0.74
C THR A 266 0.83 5.37 -0.57
N GLU A 267 0.98 4.79 0.62
CA GLU A 267 1.82 3.60 0.78
C GLU A 267 1.23 2.44 -0.02
N GLY A 268 2.09 1.60 -0.59
CA GLY A 268 1.67 0.44 -1.37
C GLY A 268 0.90 -0.56 -0.50
N GLY A 269 -0.13 -1.17 -1.08
CA GLY A 269 -0.83 -2.30 -0.48
C GLY A 269 -1.95 -1.94 0.51
N ASP A 270 -2.18 -0.66 0.81
CA ASP A 270 -3.26 -0.25 1.72
C ASP A 270 -4.65 -0.56 1.17
N ILE A 271 -4.90 -0.28 -0.12
CA ILE A 271 -6.15 -0.63 -0.80
C ILE A 271 -6.26 -2.15 -0.95
N ASP A 272 -5.15 -2.81 -1.25
CA ASP A 272 -5.11 -4.25 -1.51
C ASP A 272 -5.44 -5.07 -0.26
N LYS A 273 -5.02 -4.62 0.94
CA LYS A 273 -5.38 -5.26 2.23
C LYS A 273 -6.88 -5.21 2.51
N ILE A 274 -7.53 -4.09 2.20
CA ILE A 274 -8.97 -3.91 2.42
C ILE A 274 -9.73 -4.84 1.47
N VAL A 275 -9.39 -4.83 0.18
CA VAL A 275 -10.01 -5.70 -0.83
C VAL A 275 -9.78 -7.18 -0.52
N ALA A 276 -8.58 -7.54 -0.07
CA ALA A 276 -8.26 -8.92 0.32
C ALA A 276 -9.11 -9.38 1.52
N ALA A 277 -9.30 -8.52 2.53
CA ALA A 277 -10.14 -8.84 3.69
C ALA A 277 -11.61 -9.07 3.29
N GLU A 278 -12.17 -8.27 2.40
CA GLU A 278 -13.53 -8.42 1.90
C GLU A 278 -13.72 -9.73 1.14
N ARG A 279 -12.85 -10.01 0.16
CA ARG A 279 -12.88 -11.24 -0.63
C ARG A 279 -12.63 -12.48 0.23
N LYS A 280 -11.81 -12.38 1.28
CA LYS A 280 -11.63 -13.47 2.26
C LYS A 280 -12.93 -13.76 3.03
N ALA A 281 -13.72 -12.75 3.35
CA ALA A 281 -15.03 -12.96 3.96
C ALA A 281 -15.98 -13.69 3.01
N ILE A 282 -16.00 -13.30 1.72
CA ILE A 282 -16.77 -14.00 0.67
C ILE A 282 -16.33 -15.47 0.59
N LEU A 283 -15.03 -15.73 0.43
CA LEU A 283 -14.48 -17.08 0.37
C LEU A 283 -14.80 -17.91 1.63
N ARG A 284 -14.84 -17.28 2.81
CA ARG A 284 -15.22 -17.94 4.07
C ARG A 284 -16.67 -18.40 4.06
N VAL A 285 -17.60 -17.54 3.66
CA VAL A 285 -19.03 -17.89 3.54
C VAL A 285 -19.22 -19.03 2.54
N PHE A 286 -18.56 -18.93 1.38
CA PHE A 286 -18.59 -19.99 0.37
C PHE A 286 -17.91 -21.28 0.81
N GLY A 287 -16.86 -21.21 1.63
CA GLY A 287 -16.23 -22.37 2.24
C GLY A 287 -17.18 -23.12 3.17
N VAL A 288 -17.97 -22.38 3.96
CA VAL A 288 -19.03 -22.98 4.79
C VAL A 288 -20.13 -23.59 3.92
N ALA A 289 -20.59 -22.89 2.89
CA ALA A 289 -21.56 -23.41 1.94
C ALA A 289 -21.05 -24.69 1.26
N ALA A 290 -19.81 -24.70 0.78
CA ALA A 290 -19.17 -25.87 0.18
C ALA A 290 -19.14 -27.07 1.13
N LEU A 291 -18.82 -26.84 2.41
CA LEU A 291 -18.80 -27.87 3.43
C LEU A 291 -20.20 -28.44 3.68
N VAL A 292 -21.22 -27.59 3.83
CA VAL A 292 -22.62 -28.01 4.01
C VAL A 292 -23.10 -28.79 2.77
N THR A 293 -22.87 -28.26 1.58
CA THR A 293 -23.21 -28.91 0.31
C THR A 293 -22.51 -30.25 0.16
N ALA A 294 -21.25 -30.38 0.57
CA ALA A 294 -20.51 -31.63 0.54
C ALA A 294 -21.10 -32.67 1.50
N ILE A 295 -21.45 -32.28 2.73
CA ILE A 295 -22.10 -33.16 3.71
C ILE A 295 -23.46 -33.62 3.17
N LEU A 296 -24.30 -32.71 2.68
CA LEU A 296 -25.61 -33.04 2.11
C LEU A 296 -25.48 -33.97 0.90
N SER A 297 -24.51 -33.72 0.01
CA SER A 297 -24.24 -34.58 -1.15
C SER A 297 -23.83 -35.98 -0.72
N MET A 298 -23.03 -36.12 0.35
CA MET A 298 -22.66 -37.42 0.91
C MET A 298 -23.85 -38.14 1.54
N LEU A 299 -24.69 -37.43 2.29
CA LEU A 299 -25.90 -38.00 2.90
C LEU A 299 -26.88 -38.51 1.84
N LEU A 300 -27.19 -37.69 0.83
CA LEU A 300 -28.07 -38.07 -0.27
C LEU A 300 -27.53 -39.28 -1.04
N ALA A 301 -26.24 -39.28 -1.36
CA ALA A 301 -25.63 -40.42 -2.02
C ALA A 301 -25.67 -41.68 -1.16
N SER A 302 -25.54 -41.55 0.17
CA SER A 302 -25.64 -42.70 1.10
C SER A 302 -27.04 -43.29 1.15
N THR A 303 -28.08 -42.45 1.09
CA THR A 303 -29.48 -42.90 1.07
C THR A 303 -29.86 -43.54 -0.27
N ILE A 304 -29.28 -43.08 -1.39
CA ILE A 304 -29.56 -43.61 -2.73
C ILE A 304 -28.75 -44.89 -3.02
N ALA A 305 -27.52 -45.00 -2.49
CA ALA A 305 -26.62 -46.11 -2.79
C ALA A 305 -26.82 -47.36 -1.91
N ASN A 306 -27.53 -47.25 -0.77
CA ASN A 306 -27.93 -48.37 0.08
C ASN A 306 -29.47 -48.36 0.22
N PRO A 307 -30.22 -49.07 -0.65
CA PRO A 307 -31.65 -49.25 -0.47
C PRO A 307 -31.98 -50.16 0.72
#